data_AF-A0A916R8A1-F1
#
_entry.id   AF-A0A916R8A1-F1
#
_cell.length_a   1.000
_cell.length_b   1.000
_cell.length_c   1.000
_cell.angle_alpha   90.00
_cell.angle_beta   90.00
_cell.angle_gamma   90.00
#
_symmetry.space_group_name_H-M   'P 1'
#
loop_
_entity.id
_entity.type
_entity.pdbx_description
1 polymer ?
#
loop_
_entity_poly.entity_id
_entity_poly.type
_entity_poly.pdbx_seq_one_letter_code
_entity_poly.pdbx_strand_id
1 'polypeptide(L)' 'MKLVGAIFITAFSSTYLGIWLQQTSLKFSPAGIAQTLLATSPIFIIPIAAQMGEKISIRSVLGVLVAVVGISLLFTFR' A
#
# COMPACT_ATOMS: atom_id res chain seq x y z
N MET A 1 16.19 -25.62 9.91
CA MET A 1 16.58 -25.04 8.61
C MET A 1 15.40 -24.56 7.76
N LYS A 2 14.36 -25.38 7.49
CA LYS A 2 13.20 -24.98 6.67
C LYS A 2 12.43 -23.74 7.19
N LEU A 3 12.21 -23.64 8.50
CA LEU A 3 11.49 -22.51 9.10
C LEU A 3 12.27 -21.19 8.97
N VAL A 4 13.59 -21.21 9.22
CA VAL A 4 14.45 -20.03 9.09
C VAL A 4 14.50 -19.53 7.64
N GLY A 5 14.57 -20.45 6.68
CA GLY A 5 14.48 -20.09 5.25
C GLY A 5 13.14 -19.45 4.88
N ALA A 6 12.02 -19.99 5.38
CA ALA A 6 10.70 -19.41 5.12
C ALA A 6 10.52 -18.01 5.74
N ILE A 7 11.01 -17.82 6.98
CA ILE A 7 11.00 -16.50 7.64
C ILE A 7 11.86 -15.51 6.86
N PHE A 8 13.06 -15.91 6.43
CA PHE A 8 13.94 -15.05 5.65
C PHE A 8 13.28 -14.62 4.34
N ILE A 9 12.72 -15.57 3.58
CA ILE A 9 12.08 -15.28 2.29
C ILE A 9 10.89 -14.33 2.47
N THR A 10 10.03 -14.59 3.46
CA THR A 10 8.83 -13.78 3.69
C THR A 10 9.20 -12.38 4.19
N ALA A 11 10.05 -12.25 5.20
CA ALA A 11 10.47 -10.96 5.76
C ALA A 11 11.27 -10.11 4.75
N PHE A 12 12.11 -10.76 3.94
CA PHE A 12 12.86 -10.08 2.88
C PHE A 12 11.93 -9.59 1.77
N SER A 13 11.04 -10.45 1.28
CA SER A 13 10.19 -10.15 0.12
C SER A 13 9.06 -9.16 0.44
N SER A 14 8.56 -9.13 1.67
CA SER A 14 7.50 -8.19 2.07
C SER A 14 8.08 -6.88 2.62
N THR A 15 8.65 -6.92 3.82
CA THR A 15 9.01 -5.71 4.58
C THR A 15 10.26 -5.05 4.05
N TYR A 16 11.36 -5.80 3.90
CA TYR A 16 12.63 -5.21 3.45
C TYR A 16 12.52 -4.65 2.03
N LEU A 17 12.04 -5.47 1.09
CA LEU A 17 11.91 -5.07 -0.30
C LEU A 17 10.90 -3.92 -0.46
N GLY A 18 9.77 -3.96 0.25
CA GLY A 18 8.77 -2.90 0.23
C GLY A 18 9.33 -1.55 0.67
N ILE A 19 10.03 -1.50 1.82
CA ILE A 19 10.64 -0.27 2.32
C ILE A 19 11.76 0.20 1.39
N TRP A 20 12.60 -0.71 0.90
CA TRP A 20 13.69 -0.35 -0.01
C TRP A 20 13.19 0.27 -1.32
N LEU A 21 12.14 -0.31 -1.92
CA LEU A 21 11.48 0.25 -3.11
C LEU A 21 10.82 1.60 -2.82
N GLN A 22 10.19 1.75 -1.65
CA GLN A 22 9.62 3.04 -1.20
C GLN A 22 10.70 4.12 -1.11
N GLN A 23 11.82 3.85 -0.44
CA GLN A 23 12.92 4.82 -0.30
C GLN A 23 13.56 5.13 -1.65
N THR A 24 13.65 4.14 -2.54
CA THR A 24 14.11 4.34 -3.92
C THR A 24 13.18 5.28 -4.68
N SER A 25 11.85 5.13 -4.58
CA SER A 25 10.88 6.04 -5.19
C SER A 25 11.06 7.48 -4.71
N LEU A 26 11.24 7.68 -3.40
CA LEU A 26 11.46 9.01 -2.82
C LEU A 26 12.78 9.66 -3.27
N LYS A 27 13.80 8.86 -3.56
CA LYS A 27 15.11 9.33 -4.03
C LYS A 27 15.09 9.76 -5.50
N PHE A 28 14.35 9.04 -6.35
CA PHE A 28 14.40 9.21 -7.81
C PHE A 28 13.18 9.89 -8.42
N SER A 29 12.11 10.11 -7.66
CA SER A 29 10.89 10.80 -8.11
C SER A 29 10.61 12.04 -7.26
N PRO A 30 9.89 13.04 -7.80
CA PRO A 30 9.42 14.16 -6.99
C PRO A 30 8.64 13.65 -5.77
N ALA A 31 9.01 14.12 -4.58
CA ALA A 31 8.46 13.62 -3.32
C ALA A 31 6.93 13.69 -3.28
N GLY A 32 6.31 14.70 -3.90
CA GLY A 32 4.85 14.81 -4.00
C GLY A 32 4.20 13.68 -4.81
N ILE A 33 4.80 13.29 -5.93
CA ILE A 33 4.30 12.20 -6.79
C ILE A 33 4.50 10.87 -6.08
N ALA A 34 5.71 10.62 -5.57
CA ALA A 34 6.04 9.39 -4.84
C ALA A 34 5.10 9.19 -3.64
N GLN A 35 4.95 10.20 -2.77
CA GLN A 35 4.10 10.10 -1.59
C GLN A 35 2.64 9.86 -1.94
N THR A 36 2.14 10.43 -3.04
CA THR A 36 0.75 10.17 -3.39
C THR A 36 0.54 8.76 -3.89
N LEU A 37 1.43 8.24 -4.74
CA LEU A 37 1.39 6.84 -5.15
C LEU A 37 1.45 5.92 -3.92
N LEU A 38 2.30 6.22 -2.95
CA LEU A 38 2.40 5.46 -1.70
C LEU A 38 1.13 5.54 -0.85
N ALA A 39 0.43 6.68 -0.87
CA ALA A 39 -0.82 6.86 -0.13
C ALA A 39 -2.00 6.10 -0.77
N THR A 40 -1.90 5.63 -2.02
CA THR A 40 -2.96 4.84 -2.69
C THR A 40 -3.17 3.42 -2.14
N SER A 41 -2.50 3.05 -1.03
CA SER A 41 -2.67 1.74 -0.38
C SER A 41 -4.13 1.32 -0.13
N PRO A 42 -5.11 2.21 0.19
CA PRO A 42 -6.50 1.82 0.37
C PRO A 42 -7.16 1.26 -0.89
N ILE A 43 -6.66 1.59 -2.08
CA ILE A 43 -7.20 1.06 -3.35
C ILE A 43 -6.96 -0.45 -3.45
N PHE A 44 -5.84 -0.93 -2.90
CA PHE A 44 -5.46 -2.34 -2.98
C PHE A 44 -6.10 -3.22 -1.91
N ILE A 45 -6.63 -2.65 -0.82
CA ILE A 45 -7.16 -3.44 0.31
C ILE A 45 -8.40 -4.25 -0.08
N ILE A 46 -9.30 -3.71 -0.91
CA ILE A 46 -10.56 -4.37 -1.32
C ILE A 46 -10.30 -5.60 -2.21
N PRO A 47 -9.53 -5.52 -3.31
CA PRO A 47 -9.26 -6.69 -4.13
C PRO A 47 -8.45 -7.77 -3.38
N ILE A 48 -7.51 -7.37 -2.52
CA ILE A 48 -6.76 -8.31 -1.68
C ILE A 48 -7.70 -9.04 -0.70
N ALA A 49 -8.56 -8.30 0.00
CA ALA A 49 -9.55 -8.88 0.91
C ALA A 49 -10.51 -9.83 0.18
N ALA A 50 -10.95 -9.46 -1.04
CA ALA A 50 -11.77 -10.33 -1.89
C ALA A 50 -11.05 -11.65 -2.22
N GLN A 51 -9.77 -11.58 -2.62
CA GLN A 51 -8.97 -12.75 -2.96
C GLN A 51 -8.68 -13.64 -1.73
N MET A 52 -8.63 -13.04 -0.54
CA MET A 52 -8.51 -13.76 0.74
C MET A 52 -9.84 -14.39 1.20
N GLY A 53 -10.94 -14.16 0.47
CA GLY A 53 -12.26 -14.70 0.81
C GLY A 53 -12.98 -13.93 1.92
N GLU A 54 -12.52 -12.73 2.27
CA GLU A 54 -13.15 -11.89 3.27
C GLU A 54 -14.46 -11.27 2.75
N LYS A 55 -15.46 -11.16 3.62
CA LYS A 55 -16.72 -10.51 3.27
C LYS A 55 -16.53 -8.99 3.20
N ILE A 56 -16.53 -8.45 1.99
CA ILE A 56 -16.45 -7.01 1.77
C ILE A 56 -17.73 -6.35 2.26
N SER A 57 -17.62 -5.54 3.31
CA SER A 57 -18.73 -4.74 3.81
C SER A 57 -18.87 -3.44 3.02
N ILE A 58 -20.10 -2.92 2.90
CA ILE A 58 -20.37 -1.59 2.32
C ILE A 58 -19.58 -0.49 3.06
N ARG A 59 -19.39 -0.65 4.37
CA ARG A 59 -18.61 0.28 5.20
C ARG A 59 -17.15 0.34 4.76
N SER A 60 -16.56 -0.81 4.39
CA SER A 60 -15.18 -0.90 3.88
C SER A 60 -15.04 -0.17 2.56
N VAL A 61 -16.01 -0.33 1.65
CA VAL A 61 -16.03 0.36 0.35
C VAL A 61 -16.13 1.87 0.54
N LEU A 62 -17.03 2.34 1.41
CA LEU A 62 -17.15 3.76 1.73
C LEU A 62 -15.87 4.32 2.35
N GLY A 63 -15.22 3.58 3.25
CA GLY A 63 -13.93 3.97 3.83
C GLY A 63 -12.84 4.16 2.78
N VAL A 64 -12.75 3.25 1.80
CA VAL A 64 -11.81 3.39 0.68
C VAL A 64 -12.13 4.59 -0.18
N LEU A 65 -13.40 4.85 -0.50
CA LEU A 65 -13.79 6.05 -1.24
C LEU A 65 -13.39 7.34 -0.51
N VAL A 66 -13.64 7.42 0.80
CA VAL A 66 -13.23 8.56 1.63
C VAL A 66 -11.71 8.73 1.62
N ALA A 67 -10.96 7.63 1.75
CA ALA A 67 -9.51 7.66 1.71
C ALA A 67 -8.98 8.16 0.35
N VAL A 68 -9.53 7.66 -0.76
CA VAL A 68 -9.18 8.10 -2.12
C VAL A 68 -9.43 9.59 -2.29
N VAL A 69 -10.59 10.10 -1.84
CA VAL A 69 -10.89 11.54 -1.88
C VAL A 69 -9.88 12.34 -1.06
N GLY A 70 -9.52 11.87 0.15
CA GLY A 70 -8.51 12.52 0.98
C GLY A 70 -7.13 12.58 0.31
N ILE A 71 -6.72 11.50 -0.36
CA ILE A 71 -5.47 11.44 -1.14
C ILE A 71 -5.51 12.44 -2.30
N SER A 72 -6.64 12.52 -3.02
CA SER A 72 -6.83 13.48 -4.10
C SER A 72 -6.73 14.94 -3.63
N LEU A 73 -7.29 15.27 -2.46
CA LEU A 73 -7.18 16.61 -1.88
C LEU A 73 -5.73 16.99 -1.55
N LEU A 74 -4.90 16.03 -1.14
CA LEU A 74 -3.49 16.26 -0.81
C LEU A 74 -2.69 16.78 -2.02
N PHE A 75 -3.11 16.44 -3.24
CA PHE A 75 -2.58 17.04 -4.47
C PHE A 75 -3.12 18.45 -4.75
N THR A 76 -4.34 18.79 -4.30
CA THR A 76 -4.91 20.13 -4.47
C THR A 76 -4.29 21.16 -3.52
N PHE A 77 -3.87 20.74 -2.32
CA PHE A 77 -3.26 21.61 -1.30
C PHE A 77 -1.73 21.66 -1.34
N ARG A 78 -1.10 21.00 -2.31
CA ARG A 78 0.34 21.09 -2.59
C ARG A 78 0.59 21.98 -3.80
#